data_AF-A0A7Y0S5D0-F1
#
_entry.id   AF-A0A7Y0S5D0-F1
#
_cell.length_a   1.000
_cell.length_b   1.000
_cell.length_c   1.000
_cell.angle_alpha   90.00
_cell.angle_beta   90.00
_cell.angle_gamma   90.00
#
_symmetry.space_group_name_H-M   'P 1'
#
loop_
_entity.id
_entity.type
_entity.pdbx_description
1 polymer ?
#
loop_
_entity_poly.entity_id
_entity_poly.type
_entity_poly.pdbx_seq_one_letter_code
_entity_poly.pdbx_strand_id
1 'polypeptide(L)' 'ADFILICTNTMHKVAPQIEASINIPILHIADATAELLREKGVQKVGLLGTQFTVEQDFYKGRLSDRYGLDVVIPDQDDRS' A
#
# COMPACT_ATOMS: atom_id res chain seq x y z
N ALA A 1 -21.02 -2.48 11.67
CA ALA A 1 -19.84 -1.77 11.17
C ALA A 1 -19.87 -1.87 9.66
N ASP A 2 -19.70 -0.75 8.97
CA ASP A 2 -19.92 -0.66 7.51
C ASP A 2 -18.62 -0.92 6.72
N PHE A 3 -17.46 -0.83 7.36
CA PHE A 3 -16.13 -1.13 6.81
C PHE A 3 -15.10 -1.40 7.91
N ILE A 4 -13.92 -1.91 7.55
CA ILE A 4 -12.75 -2.10 8.43
C ILE A 4 -11.60 -1.20 7.98
N LEU A 5 -10.89 -0.61 8.95
CA LEU A 5 -9.62 0.09 8.73
C LEU A 5 -8.49 -0.67 9.45
N ILE A 6 -7.40 -0.96 8.73
CA ILE A 6 -6.18 -1.50 9.32
C ILE A 6 -5.23 -0.33 9.61
N CYS A 7 -5.05 0.03 10.87
CA CYS A 7 -4.24 1.21 11.27
C CYS A 7 -2.73 0.94 11.30
N THR A 8 -2.19 0.17 10.34
CA THR A 8 -0.75 -0.11 10.21
C THR A 8 -0.40 -0.55 8.81
N ASN A 9 0.73 -0.09 8.26
CA ASN A 9 1.17 -0.47 6.92
C ASN A 9 1.43 -1.98 6.82
N THR A 10 2.17 -2.56 7.76
CA THR A 10 2.61 -3.96 7.67
C THR A 10 1.46 -4.97 7.65
N MET A 11 0.39 -4.77 8.43
CA MET A 11 -0.71 -5.74 8.51
C MET A 11 -1.62 -5.74 7.28
N HIS A 12 -1.47 -4.77 6.37
CA HIS A 12 -2.14 -4.86 5.07
C HIS A 12 -1.66 -6.06 4.23
N LYS A 13 -0.51 -6.66 4.58
CA LYS A 13 -0.09 -7.98 4.08
C LYS A 13 -1.18 -9.04 4.23
N VAL A 14 -1.97 -8.99 5.31
CA VAL A 14 -3.04 -9.96 5.56
C VAL A 14 -4.42 -9.48 5.12
N ALA A 15 -4.52 -8.31 4.49
CA ALA A 15 -5.80 -7.76 4.05
C ALA A 15 -6.58 -8.71 3.12
N PRO A 16 -5.95 -9.38 2.12
CA PRO A 16 -6.68 -10.33 1.26
C PRO A 16 -7.29 -11.51 2.03
N GLN A 17 -6.60 -12.03 3.04
CA GLN A 17 -7.10 -13.13 3.89
C GLN A 17 -8.29 -12.67 4.75
N ILE A 18 -8.22 -11.44 5.26
CA ILE A 18 -9.32 -10.85 6.04
C ILE A 18 -10.51 -10.60 5.13
N GLU A 19 -10.33 -9.98 3.96
CA GLU A 19 -11.38 -9.74 2.95
C GLU A 19 -12.10 -11.03 2.54
N ALA A 20 -11.37 -12.14 2.39
CA ALA A 20 -11.96 -13.44 2.08
C ALA A 20 -12.81 -14.03 3.22
N SER A 21 -12.63 -13.54 4.45
CA SER A 21 -13.25 -14.08 5.67
C SER A 21 -14.39 -13.21 6.20
N ILE A 22 -14.64 -12.04 5.61
CA ILE A 22 -15.64 -11.08 6.07
C ILE A 22 -16.49 -10.56 4.90
N ASN A 23 -17.69 -10.06 5.21
CA ASN A 23 -18.61 -9.51 4.21
C ASN A 23 -18.63 -7.97 4.16
N ILE A 24 -17.73 -7.30 4.90
CA ILE A 24 -17.63 -5.84 4.93
C ILE A 24 -16.32 -5.39 4.29
N PRO A 25 -16.30 -4.29 3.52
CA PRO A 25 -15.12 -3.85 2.79
C PRO A 25 -13.99 -3.41 3.74
N ILE A 26 -12.74 -3.64 3.31
CA ILE A 26 -11.55 -3.09 3.97
C ILE A 26 -11.08 -1.85 3.21
N LEU A 27 -10.89 -0.74 3.93
CA LEU A 27 -10.22 0.43 3.39
C LEU A 27 -8.70 0.24 3.48
N HIS A 28 -8.07 0.02 2.33
CA HIS A 28 -6.63 -0.18 2.27
C HIS A 28 -5.89 1.16 2.23
N ILE A 29 -4.92 1.37 3.12
CA ILE A 29 -4.22 2.67 3.25
C ILE A 29 -3.49 3.12 1.96
N ALA A 30 -2.97 2.16 1.19
CA ALA A 30 -2.31 2.45 -0.09
C ALA A 30 -3.28 3.02 -1.15
N ASP A 31 -4.56 2.66 -1.11
CA ASP A 31 -5.56 3.14 -2.06
C ASP A 31 -5.80 4.64 -1.85
N ALA A 32 -6.07 5.05 -0.60
CA ALA A 32 -6.25 6.45 -0.23
C ALA A 32 -5.00 7.31 -0.55
N THR A 33 -3.80 6.73 -0.40
CA THR A 33 -2.55 7.41 -0.73
C THR A 33 -2.41 7.60 -2.25
N ALA A 34 -2.69 6.56 -3.03
CA ALA A 34 -2.56 6.59 -4.48
C ALA A 34 -3.57 7.53 -5.15
N GLU A 35 -4.80 7.58 -4.64
CA GLU A 35 -5.85 8.50 -5.12
C GLU A 35 -5.38 9.95 -5.01
N LEU A 36 -4.89 10.36 -3.83
CA LEU A 36 -4.39 11.72 -3.62
C LEU A 36 -3.18 12.05 -4.50
N LEU A 37 -2.27 11.09 -4.70
CA LEU A 37 -1.11 11.27 -5.58
C LEU A 37 -1.54 11.49 -7.04
N ARG A 38 -2.52 10.71 -7.52
CA ARG A 38 -3.07 10.86 -8.87
C ARG A 38 -3.81 12.18 -9.05
N GLU A 39 -4.61 12.60 -8.07
CA GLU A 39 -5.27 13.91 -8.08
C GLU A 39 -4.27 15.06 -8.19
N LYS A 40 -3.08 14.89 -7.58
CA LYS A 40 -1.98 15.85 -7.67
C LYS A 40 -1.11 15.71 -8.92
N GLY A 41 -1.44 14.80 -9.84
CA GLY A 41 -0.68 14.55 -11.07
C GLY A 41 0.70 13.91 -10.84
N VAL A 42 0.93 13.30 -9.68
CA VAL A 42 2.19 12.61 -9.37
C VAL A 42 2.19 11.24 -10.04
N GLN A 43 3.27 10.94 -10.77
CA GLN A 43 3.43 9.66 -11.48
C GLN A 43 4.54 8.78 -10.88
N LYS A 44 5.47 9.38 -10.13
CA LYS A 44 6.63 8.69 -9.56
C LYS A 44 6.80 9.06 -8.09
N VAL A 45 6.94 8.07 -7.22
CA VAL A 45 7.00 8.25 -5.76
C VAL A 45 8.07 7.39 -5.11
N GLY A 46 8.66 7.91 -4.03
CA GLY A 46 9.50 7.13 -3.13
C GLY A 46 8.66 6.46 -2.05
N LEU A 47 8.87 5.15 -1.82
CA LEU A 47 8.25 4.39 -0.75
C LEU A 47 9.27 4.12 0.37
N LEU A 48 9.07 4.79 1.51
CA LEU A 48 9.83 4.58 2.73
C LEU A 48 8.97 3.84 3.75
N GLY A 49 9.57 2.93 4.52
CA GLY A 49 8.86 2.16 5.53
C GLY A 49 9.68 0.98 6.03
N THR A 50 9.02 0.07 6.73
CA THR A 50 9.64 -1.18 7.17
C THR A 50 10.05 -2.04 5.96
N GLN A 51 11.02 -2.93 6.16
CA GLN A 51 11.44 -3.89 5.12
C GLN A 51 10.24 -4.63 4.50
N PHE A 52 9.26 -5.04 5.31
CA PHE A 52 8.02 -5.66 4.83
C PHE A 52 7.24 -4.77 3.86
N THR A 53 7.10 -3.48 4.16
CA THR A 53 6.33 -2.53 3.35
C THR A 53 7.04 -2.21 2.02
N VAL A 54 8.36 -2.14 2.07
CA VAL A 54 9.21 -1.72 0.94
C VAL A 54 9.48 -2.88 -0.03
N GLU A 55 9.65 -4.10 0.49
CA GLU A 55 10.08 -5.26 -0.32
C GLU A 55 8.93 -6.15 -0.79
N GLN A 56 7.77 -6.12 -0.11
CA GLN A 56 6.66 -7.00 -0.45
C GLN A 56 5.63 -6.29 -1.34
N ASP A 57 5.02 -7.08 -2.23
CA ASP A 57 4.12 -6.57 -3.26
C ASP A 57 2.81 -5.99 -2.73
N PHE A 58 2.41 -6.30 -1.49
CA PHE A 58 1.10 -5.88 -0.96
C PHE A 58 0.93 -4.35 -0.93
N TYR A 59 2.02 -3.60 -0.79
CA TYR A 59 1.98 -2.14 -0.80
C TYR A 59 2.49 -1.59 -2.14
N LYS A 60 3.73 -1.95 -2.52
CA LYS A 60 4.36 -1.49 -3.75
C LYS A 60 3.58 -1.92 -4.99
N GLY A 61 3.27 -3.21 -5.10
CA GLY A 61 2.49 -3.78 -6.20
C GLY A 61 1.10 -3.17 -6.29
N ARG A 62 0.46 -2.89 -5.14
CA ARG A 62 -0.85 -2.22 -5.15
C ARG A 62 -0.79 -0.80 -5.74
N LEU A 63 0.26 -0.04 -5.43
CA LEU A 63 0.48 1.29 -6.01
C LEU A 63 0.81 1.23 -7.51
N SER A 64 1.65 0.30 -7.94
CA SER A 64 2.01 0.15 -9.36
C SER A 64 0.86 -0.42 -10.19
N ASP A 65 0.30 -1.55 -9.77
CA ASP A 65 -0.54 -2.38 -10.63
C ASP A 65 -1.97 -1.83 -10.72
N ARG A 66 -2.49 -1.22 -9.64
CA ARG A 66 -3.83 -0.64 -9.63
C ARG A 66 -3.87 0.83 -10.03
N TYR A 67 -2.83 1.59 -9.71
CA TYR A 67 -2.82 3.05 -9.88
C TYR A 67 -1.81 3.55 -10.90
N GLY A 68 -0.95 2.68 -11.45
CA GLY A 68 0.02 3.02 -12.49
C GLY A 68 1.16 3.92 -12.00
N LEU A 69 1.47 3.90 -10.70
CA LEU A 69 2.54 4.71 -10.12
C LEU A 69 3.91 4.02 -10.29
N ASP A 70 4.93 4.80 -10.68
CA ASP A 70 6.34 4.37 -10.64
C ASP A 70 6.85 4.48 -9.19
N VAL A 71 7.08 3.35 -8.54
CA VAL A 71 7.47 3.28 -7.12
C VAL A 71 8.95 2.97 -6.99
N VAL A 72 9.69 3.95 -6.47
CA VAL A 72 11.12 3.83 -6.12
C VAL A 72 11.26 3.50 -4.65
N ILE A 73 12.20 2.63 -4.34
CA ILE A 73 12.55 2.24 -2.96
C ILE A 73 14.03 2.58 -2.70
N PRO A 74 14.45 2.86 -1.45
CA PRO A 74 15.86 3.13 -1.12
C PRO A 74 16.76 1.97 -1.55
N ASP A 75 18.06 2.18 -1.73
CA ASP A 75 18.98 1.05 -1.96
C ASP A 75 19.16 0.20 -0.70
N GLN A 76 19.69 -1.01 -0.81
CA GLN A 76 19.78 -1.94 0.33
C GLN A 76 20.56 -1.35 1.52
N ASP A 77 21.59 -0.56 1.25
CA ASP A 77 22.44 0.05 2.29
C ASP A 77 21.72 1.14 3.12
N ASP A 78 20.65 1.72 2.57
CA ASP A 78 19.83 2.76 3.23
C ASP A 78 18.61 2.17 3.99
N ARG A 79 18.45 0.84 4.00
CA ARG A 79 17.34 0.11 4.64
C ARG A 79 17.80 -0.55 5.94
N SER A 80 18.09 0.24 6.97
CA SER A 80 18.48 -0.23 8.32
C SER A 80 17.32 -0.73 9.16
#